data_AF-A0A8B8TF20-F1
#
_entry.id   AF-A0A8B8TF20-F1
#
_cell.length_a   1.000
_cell.length_b   1.000
_cell.length_c   1.000
_cell.angle_alpha   90.00
_cell.angle_beta   90.00
_cell.angle_gamma   90.00
#
_symmetry.space_group_name_H-M   'P 1'
#
loop_
_entity.id
_entity.type
_entity.pdbx_description
1 polymer ?
#
loop_
_entity_poly.entity_id
_entity_poly.type
_entity_poly.pdbx_seq_one_letter_code
_entity_poly.pdbx_strand_id
1 'polypeptide(L)'
;METESGQLMLSELKSWPRRETISPAAVDWSAYARAVKPFSSEQLNFPGMIYFDEFTFTELKRNAGNYTVCQKDLCCHLTYRMSEKRTDEVYALGAFDGLHTVEGQYYLQICTLLKCQTTELRTCGEPVGSVFTKFEEFSLSGTFGTSYVFPQILLSGSQLASETHYKVSRDGRLQSRGRTPLPVLVLALYGRVFERDPPHLGQGPG
;
A
#
# COMPACT_ATOMS: atom_id res chain seq x y z
N MET A 1 13.42 7.57 -19.93
CA MET A 1 14.38 7.17 -20.97
C MET A 1 14.83 5.78 -20.57
N GLU A 2 14.25 4.75 -21.16
CA GLU A 2 14.74 3.39 -21.02
C GLU A 2 16.07 3.32 -21.77
N THR A 3 17.15 2.99 -21.07
CA THR A 3 18.45 2.81 -21.70
C THR A 3 18.55 1.38 -22.21
N GLU A 4 18.91 1.18 -23.48
CA GLU A 4 19.15 -0.16 -24.06
C GLU A 4 20.36 -0.90 -23.43
N SER A 5 21.06 -0.25 -22.50
CA SER A 5 22.20 -0.81 -21.79
C SER A 5 21.78 -1.62 -20.56
N GLY A 6 22.34 -2.83 -20.41
CA GLY A 6 22.28 -3.54 -19.13
C GLY A 6 22.99 -2.78 -18.00
N GLN A 7 22.63 -3.07 -16.74
CA GLN A 7 23.19 -2.43 -15.56
C GLN A 7 23.64 -3.47 -14.53
N LEU A 8 24.87 -3.35 -14.03
CA LEU A 8 25.39 -4.14 -12.91
C LEU A 8 25.23 -3.37 -11.60
N MET A 9 24.55 -3.98 -10.63
CA MET A 9 24.35 -3.42 -9.29
C MET A 9 25.13 -4.25 -8.27
N LEU A 10 25.91 -3.59 -7.40
CA LEU A 10 26.64 -4.23 -6.30
C LEU A 10 26.25 -3.58 -4.98
N SER A 11 26.09 -4.39 -3.93
CA SER A 11 25.85 -3.93 -2.57
C SER A 11 26.40 -4.95 -1.59
N GLU A 12 26.96 -4.47 -0.48
CA GLU A 12 27.37 -5.31 0.64
C GLU A 12 26.16 -5.67 1.51
N LEU A 13 26.05 -6.94 1.91
CA LEU A 13 25.00 -7.41 2.80
C LEU A 13 25.60 -8.09 4.03
N LYS A 14 24.97 -7.91 5.19
CA LYS A 14 25.33 -8.65 6.40
C LYS A 14 25.09 -10.14 6.19
N SER A 15 26.08 -10.98 6.48
CA SER A 15 25.92 -12.45 6.41
C SER A 15 24.88 -12.99 7.40
N TRP A 16 24.63 -12.26 8.50
CA TRP A 16 23.64 -12.59 9.52
C TRP A 16 22.77 -11.38 9.87
N PRO A 17 21.75 -11.05 9.05
CA PRO A 17 20.96 -9.83 9.21
C PRO A 17 20.24 -9.72 10.58
N ARG A 18 19.97 -10.86 11.23
CA ARG A 18 19.21 -10.96 12.49
C ARG A 18 20.06 -11.03 13.75
N ARG A 19 21.39 -10.91 13.67
CA ARG A 19 22.30 -11.15 14.82
C ARG A 19 22.43 -9.97 15.79
N GLU A 20 21.69 -8.89 15.57
CA GLU A 20 21.50 -7.86 16.61
C GLU A 20 20.50 -8.40 17.63
N THR A 21 20.88 -8.35 18.90
CA THR A 21 20.40 -9.04 20.13
C THR A 21 18.90 -9.10 20.44
N ILE A 22 18.03 -8.64 19.55
CA ILE A 22 16.57 -8.72 19.66
C ILE A 22 16.04 -9.04 18.25
N SER A 23 15.70 -10.30 17.97
CA SER A 23 14.83 -10.60 16.83
C SER A 23 13.63 -9.65 16.89
N PRO A 24 13.37 -8.81 15.88
CA PRO A 24 12.19 -7.96 15.89
C PRO A 24 10.99 -8.88 16.09
N ALA A 25 10.22 -8.65 17.15
CA ALA A 25 8.99 -9.40 17.38
C ALA A 25 8.15 -9.35 16.08
N ALA A 26 7.51 -10.47 15.74
CA ALA A 26 6.68 -10.56 14.56
C ALA A 26 5.69 -9.38 14.53
N VAL A 27 5.51 -8.79 13.35
CA VAL A 27 4.55 -7.71 13.15
C VAL A 27 3.15 -8.33 13.21
N ASP A 28 2.31 -7.81 14.10
CA ASP A 28 0.87 -8.06 14.02
C ASP A 28 0.27 -7.00 13.10
N TRP A 29 0.04 -7.39 11.84
CA TRP A 29 -0.46 -6.50 10.80
C TRP A 29 -1.85 -5.93 11.06
N SER A 30 -2.59 -6.53 12.01
CA SER A 30 -3.98 -6.16 12.29
C SER A 30 -4.17 -5.46 13.63
N ALA A 31 -3.17 -5.50 14.53
CA ALA A 31 -3.27 -5.03 15.91
C ALA A 31 -3.77 -3.58 16.02
N TYR A 32 -3.11 -2.64 15.32
CA TYR A 32 -3.53 -1.24 15.35
C TYR A 32 -4.91 -1.05 14.69
N ALA A 33 -5.09 -1.62 13.50
CA ALA A 33 -6.28 -1.43 12.69
C ALA A 33 -7.56 -1.92 13.39
N ARG A 34 -7.49 -3.04 14.12
CA ARG A 34 -8.63 -3.57 14.89
C ARG A 34 -8.93 -2.79 16.17
N ALA A 35 -7.94 -2.10 16.73
CA ALA A 35 -8.09 -1.34 17.97
C ALA A 35 -8.69 0.06 17.76
N VAL A 36 -8.58 0.61 16.56
CA VAL A 36 -9.10 1.94 16.24
C VAL A 36 -10.53 1.87 15.71
N LYS A 37 -11.35 2.86 16.06
CA LYS A 37 -12.65 3.04 15.41
C LYS A 37 -12.43 3.54 13.97
N PRO A 38 -13.24 3.09 13.00
CA PRO A 38 -13.23 3.66 11.66
C PRO A 38 -13.35 5.19 11.71
N PHE A 39 -12.54 5.88 10.92
CA PHE A 39 -12.67 7.33 10.80
C PHE A 39 -13.97 7.65 10.05
N SER A 40 -14.84 8.48 10.64
CA SER A 40 -16.06 8.91 9.97
C SER A 40 -15.71 9.72 8.73
N SER A 41 -16.10 9.25 7.56
CA SER A 41 -16.01 10.00 6.32
C SER A 41 -17.42 10.23 5.79
N GLU A 42 -17.77 11.49 5.52
CA GLU A 42 -19.00 11.87 4.81
C GLU A 42 -18.90 11.62 3.29
N GLN A 43 -17.78 11.05 2.83
CA GLN A 43 -17.48 10.93 1.41
C GLN A 43 -17.95 9.59 0.84
N LEU A 44 -18.44 9.65 -0.39
CA LEU A 44 -18.89 8.49 -1.14
C LEU A 44 -17.68 7.70 -1.65
N ASN A 45 -17.70 6.40 -1.39
CA ASN A 45 -16.77 5.47 -2.00
C ASN A 45 -17.09 5.30 -3.49
N PHE A 46 -16.10 4.94 -4.28
CA PHE A 46 -16.25 4.63 -5.71
C PHE A 46 -15.42 3.40 -6.10
N PRO A 47 -15.84 2.62 -7.11
CA PRO A 47 -15.05 1.51 -7.62
C PRO A 47 -13.91 2.01 -8.51
N GLY A 48 -12.79 1.28 -8.54
CA GLY A 48 -11.70 1.50 -9.48
C GLY A 48 -10.91 0.22 -9.70
N MET A 49 -10.27 0.07 -10.86
CA MET A 49 -9.56 -1.16 -11.22
C MET A 49 -8.06 -0.99 -11.02
N ILE A 50 -7.42 -1.92 -10.31
CA ILE A 50 -5.97 -2.07 -10.32
C ILE A 50 -5.67 -3.45 -10.89
N TYR A 51 -4.99 -3.51 -12.04
CA TYR A 51 -4.59 -4.78 -12.66
C TYR A 51 -5.72 -5.83 -12.66
N PHE A 52 -6.87 -5.46 -13.22
CA PHE A 52 -8.07 -6.29 -13.34
C PHE A 52 -8.81 -6.64 -12.03
N ASP A 53 -8.37 -6.14 -10.88
CA ASP A 53 -9.06 -6.28 -9.59
C ASP A 53 -9.86 -5.02 -9.27
N GLU A 54 -11.13 -5.18 -8.87
CA GLU A 54 -12.00 -4.05 -8.50
C GLU A 54 -11.81 -3.68 -7.02
N PHE A 55 -11.21 -2.52 -6.78
CA PHE A 55 -10.99 -1.92 -5.48
C PHE A 55 -12.15 -1.00 -5.09
N THR A 56 -12.40 -0.89 -3.79
CA THR A 56 -13.22 0.20 -3.24
C THR A 56 -12.30 1.35 -2.85
N PHE A 57 -12.51 2.54 -3.43
CA PHE A 57 -11.72 3.74 -3.17
C PHE A 57 -12.49 4.85 -2.47
N THR A 58 -11.76 5.73 -1.78
CA THR A 58 -12.19 7.06 -1.34
C THR A 58 -11.15 8.11 -1.71
N GLU A 59 -11.58 9.28 -2.18
CA GLU A 59 -10.70 10.38 -2.58
C GLU A 59 -10.12 11.13 -1.36
N LEU A 60 -8.86 11.55 -1.44
CA LEU A 60 -8.23 12.45 -0.49
C LEU A 60 -8.46 13.92 -0.89
N LYS A 61 -9.58 14.50 -0.43
CA LYS A 61 -9.99 15.87 -0.82
C LYS A 61 -9.19 17.01 -0.16
N ARG A 62 -8.57 16.75 1.00
CA ARG A 62 -7.88 17.76 1.82
C ARG A 62 -6.37 17.55 1.76
N ASN A 63 -5.61 18.54 2.24
CA ASN A 63 -4.16 18.42 2.39
C ASN A 63 -3.77 17.48 3.54
N ALA A 64 -4.62 17.31 4.55
CA ALA A 64 -4.42 16.37 5.64
C ALA A 64 -5.76 15.75 6.05
N GLY A 65 -5.71 14.54 6.60
CA GLY A 65 -6.89 13.90 7.14
C GLY A 65 -6.70 12.45 7.52
N ASN A 66 -7.78 11.88 8.05
CA ASN A 66 -7.88 10.49 8.46
C ASN A 66 -9.00 9.83 7.67
N TYR A 67 -8.73 8.71 7.01
CA TYR A 67 -9.66 8.03 6.11
C TYR A 67 -9.71 6.55 6.43
N THR A 68 -10.91 5.99 6.34
CA THR A 68 -11.14 4.54 6.38
C THR A 68 -11.95 4.15 5.17
N VAL A 69 -11.51 3.10 4.48
CA VAL A 69 -12.27 2.45 3.41
C VAL A 69 -12.22 0.95 3.65
N CYS A 70 -13.33 0.27 3.41
CA CYS A 70 -13.42 -1.17 3.61
C CYS A 70 -13.94 -1.87 2.36
N GLN A 71 -13.45 -3.09 2.12
CA GLN A 71 -14.01 -4.03 1.17
C GLN A 71 -14.00 -5.41 1.83
N LYS A 72 -15.19 -6.03 1.96
CA LYS A 72 -15.40 -7.29 2.69
C LYS A 72 -14.80 -7.23 4.11
N ASP A 73 -13.85 -8.13 4.43
CA ASP A 73 -13.26 -8.27 5.77
C ASP A 73 -12.09 -7.30 6.01
N LEU A 74 -11.62 -6.61 4.95
CA LEU A 74 -10.50 -5.68 5.01
C LEU A 74 -10.98 -4.23 5.14
N CYS A 75 -10.65 -3.58 6.25
CA CYS A 75 -10.72 -2.15 6.43
C CYS A 75 -9.31 -1.56 6.46
N CYS A 76 -9.08 -0.54 5.62
CA CYS A 76 -7.81 0.16 5.46
C CYS A 76 -7.90 1.55 6.09
N HIS A 77 -6.93 1.88 6.93
CA HIS A 77 -6.86 3.16 7.63
C HIS A 77 -5.64 3.95 7.18
N LEU A 78 -5.86 5.22 6.85
CA LEU A 78 -4.82 6.16 6.49
C LEU A 78 -4.94 7.43 7.32
N THR A 79 -3.82 7.84 7.91
CA THR A 79 -3.59 9.22 8.38
C THR A 79 -2.51 9.83 7.52
N TYR A 80 -2.70 11.04 7.00
CA TYR A 80 -1.69 11.70 6.17
C TYR A 80 -1.68 13.22 6.31
N ARG A 81 -0.56 13.80 5.86
CA ARG A 81 -0.37 15.23 5.64
C ARG A 81 0.49 15.43 4.39
N MET A 82 -0.06 16.09 3.39
CA MET A 82 0.64 16.59 2.20
C MET A 82 1.27 17.95 2.51
N SER A 83 2.41 18.26 1.90
CA SER A 83 2.99 19.61 1.97
C SER A 83 2.08 20.64 1.31
N GLU A 84 1.40 20.26 0.22
CA GLU A 84 0.41 21.07 -0.46
C GLU A 84 -0.61 20.17 -1.17
N LYS A 85 -1.90 20.52 -1.10
CA LYS A 85 -2.91 19.84 -1.93
C LYS A 85 -2.93 20.50 -3.30
N ARG A 86 -2.50 19.74 -4.30
CA ARG A 86 -2.57 20.14 -5.70
C ARG A 86 -3.98 19.97 -6.25
N THR A 87 -4.36 20.81 -7.21
CA THR A 87 -5.66 20.73 -7.92
C THR A 87 -5.59 19.85 -9.17
N ASP A 88 -4.39 19.60 -9.70
CA ASP A 88 -4.11 18.77 -10.88
C ASP A 88 -3.69 17.33 -10.53
N GLU A 89 -3.53 17.00 -9.24
CA GLU A 89 -3.25 15.63 -8.78
C GLU A 89 -4.31 15.17 -7.77
N VAL A 90 -4.88 14.00 -8.06
CA VAL A 90 -5.86 13.32 -7.21
C VAL A 90 -5.21 12.07 -6.60
N TYR A 91 -5.45 11.89 -5.31
CA TYR A 91 -5.02 10.72 -4.55
C TYR A 91 -6.24 10.00 -3.98
N ALA A 92 -6.16 8.67 -3.90
CA ALA A 92 -7.21 7.84 -3.34
C ALA A 92 -6.63 6.79 -2.39
N LEU A 93 -7.37 6.50 -1.32
CA LEU A 93 -7.16 5.33 -0.48
C LEU A 93 -8.07 4.21 -0.98
N GLY A 94 -7.51 3.02 -1.19
CA GLY A 94 -8.22 1.85 -1.69
C GLY A 94 -8.07 0.63 -0.78
N ALA A 95 -9.09 -0.21 -0.79
CA ALA A 95 -9.11 -1.54 -0.19
C ALA A 95 -9.51 -2.59 -1.22
N PHE A 96 -8.78 -3.71 -1.23
CA PHE A 96 -9.14 -4.92 -1.96
C PHE A 96 -9.12 -6.15 -1.06
N ASP A 97 -10.14 -6.99 -1.16
CA ASP A 97 -10.22 -8.30 -0.52
C ASP A 97 -10.87 -9.29 -1.49
N GLY A 98 -10.06 -10.07 -2.20
CA GLY A 98 -10.58 -10.92 -3.27
C GLY A 98 -9.55 -11.80 -3.96
N LEU A 99 -10.06 -12.69 -4.83
CA LEU A 99 -9.25 -13.56 -5.66
C LEU A 99 -8.87 -12.83 -6.95
N HIS A 100 -7.57 -12.63 -7.16
CA HIS A 100 -7.04 -12.23 -8.46
C HIS A 100 -7.09 -13.42 -9.41
N THR A 101 -7.48 -13.21 -10.68
CA THR A 101 -7.68 -14.31 -11.64
C THR A 101 -7.02 -14.13 -13.01
N VAL A 102 -6.48 -12.95 -13.31
CA VAL A 102 -5.86 -12.68 -14.61
C VAL A 102 -4.38 -13.03 -14.53
N GLU A 103 -3.82 -13.74 -15.52
CA GLU A 103 -2.39 -14.13 -15.51
C GLU A 103 -1.93 -14.96 -14.27
N GLY A 104 -2.89 -15.45 -13.46
CA GLY A 104 -2.67 -16.29 -12.29
C GLY A 104 -3.87 -16.24 -11.35
N GLN A 105 -4.00 -17.23 -10.45
CA GLN A 105 -5.06 -17.28 -9.45
C GLN A 105 -4.49 -17.24 -8.04
N TYR A 106 -4.77 -16.16 -7.32
CA TYR A 106 -4.20 -15.95 -5.99
C TYR A 106 -4.96 -14.90 -5.17
N TYR A 107 -5.26 -15.17 -3.90
CA TYR A 107 -6.15 -14.37 -3.05
C TYR A 107 -5.42 -13.25 -2.31
N LEU A 108 -5.88 -12.02 -2.47
CA LEU A 108 -5.22 -10.81 -2.01
C LEU A 108 -6.07 -10.06 -0.97
N GLN A 109 -5.36 -9.46 -0.02
CA GLN A 109 -5.88 -8.36 0.78
C GLN A 109 -4.92 -7.20 0.61
N ILE A 110 -5.38 -6.04 0.14
CA ILE A 110 -4.52 -4.90 -0.20
C ILE A 110 -5.10 -3.62 0.36
N CYS A 111 -4.28 -2.88 1.10
CA CYS A 111 -4.52 -1.48 1.41
C CYS A 111 -3.56 -0.62 0.60
N THR A 112 -4.04 0.38 -0.12
CA THR A 112 -3.19 1.22 -0.96
C THR A 112 -3.58 2.69 -0.94
N LEU A 113 -2.59 3.57 -0.86
CA LEU A 113 -2.69 4.99 -1.22
C LEU A 113 -2.01 5.16 -2.57
N LEU A 114 -2.68 5.72 -3.55
CA LEU A 114 -2.11 5.95 -4.88
C LEU A 114 -2.52 7.29 -5.47
N LYS A 115 -1.70 7.78 -6.41
CA LYS A 115 -2.08 8.86 -7.32
C LYS A 115 -2.89 8.28 -8.48
N CYS A 116 -4.01 8.92 -8.82
CA CYS A 116 -4.79 8.60 -10.01
C CYS A 116 -4.10 9.15 -11.27
N GLN A 117 -4.32 8.54 -12.44
CA GLN A 117 -3.63 8.97 -13.67
C GLN A 117 -4.04 10.39 -14.10
N THR A 118 -5.31 10.73 -13.91
CA THR A 118 -5.86 12.07 -14.18
C THR A 118 -6.63 12.57 -12.96
N THR A 119 -7.27 13.74 -13.07
CA THR A 119 -8.19 14.24 -12.05
C THR A 119 -9.54 13.49 -12.04
N GLU A 120 -9.81 12.63 -13.02
CA GLU A 120 -11.02 11.81 -13.07
C GLU A 120 -10.87 10.56 -12.20
N LEU A 121 -11.79 10.36 -11.25
CA LEU A 121 -11.74 9.27 -10.27
C LEU A 121 -11.71 7.86 -10.89
N ARG A 122 -12.32 7.67 -12.07
CA ARG A 122 -12.29 6.38 -12.79
C ARG A 122 -10.89 5.94 -13.21
N THR A 123 -9.91 6.86 -13.22
CA THR A 123 -8.52 6.58 -13.58
C THR A 123 -7.65 6.23 -12.37
N CYS A 124 -8.23 6.13 -11.17
CA CYS A 124 -7.53 5.66 -9.99
C CYS A 124 -7.28 4.16 -10.12
N GLY A 125 -6.00 3.78 -10.18
CA GLY A 125 -5.54 2.40 -10.41
C GLY A 125 -4.87 2.19 -11.78
N GLU A 126 -5.03 3.14 -12.71
CA GLU A 126 -4.28 3.17 -13.97
C GLU A 126 -2.80 3.48 -13.74
N PRO A 127 -1.89 2.99 -14.61
CA PRO A 127 -0.45 3.24 -14.48
C PRO A 127 -0.08 4.72 -14.51
N VAL A 128 0.76 5.14 -13.55
CA VAL A 128 1.30 6.49 -13.43
C VAL A 128 2.81 6.42 -13.20
N GLY A 129 3.58 7.28 -13.88
CA GLY A 129 5.04 7.32 -13.76
C GLY A 129 5.60 8.49 -12.94
N SER A 130 4.83 9.56 -12.75
CA SER A 130 5.31 10.78 -12.09
C SER A 130 4.26 11.43 -11.20
N VAL A 131 4.73 12.00 -10.10
CA VAL A 131 3.94 12.79 -9.16
C VAL A 131 4.71 14.04 -8.70
N PHE A 132 3.98 15.07 -8.27
CA PHE A 132 4.56 16.29 -7.71
C PHE A 132 4.15 16.53 -6.25
N THR A 133 2.98 16.03 -5.83
CA THR A 133 2.52 16.10 -4.44
C THR A 133 3.49 15.35 -3.52
N LYS A 134 3.92 16.03 -2.46
CA LYS A 134 4.78 15.47 -1.42
C LYS A 134 4.00 15.23 -0.14
N PHE A 135 4.30 14.12 0.53
CA PHE A 135 3.74 13.76 1.82
C PHE A 135 4.76 14.03 2.92
N GLU A 136 4.39 14.87 3.87
CA GLU A 136 5.16 15.11 5.10
C GLU A 136 4.98 13.95 6.07
N GLU A 137 3.73 13.49 6.19
CA GLU A 137 3.36 12.42 7.10
C GLU A 137 2.42 11.44 6.40
N PHE A 138 2.63 10.15 6.67
CA PHE A 138 1.66 9.11 6.35
C PHE A 138 1.73 7.97 7.39
N SER A 139 0.60 7.32 7.61
CA SER A 139 0.48 6.10 8.41
C SER A 139 -0.63 5.26 7.81
N LEU A 140 -0.27 4.13 7.18
CA LEU A 140 -1.17 3.18 6.53
C LEU A 140 -1.23 1.88 7.35
N SER A 141 -2.43 1.32 7.52
CA SER A 141 -2.66 0.03 8.19
C SER A 141 -3.95 -0.61 7.70
N GLY A 142 -4.16 -1.89 7.99
CA GLY A 142 -5.41 -2.58 7.63
C GLY A 142 -5.73 -3.76 8.53
N THR A 143 -6.98 -4.21 8.53
CA THR A 143 -7.46 -5.36 9.33
C THR A 143 -7.11 -6.70 8.68
N PHE A 144 -5.87 -6.86 8.21
CA PHE A 144 -5.41 -8.05 7.49
C PHE A 144 -5.75 -9.35 8.23
N GLY A 145 -6.27 -10.32 7.48
CA GLY A 145 -6.54 -11.70 7.91
C GLY A 145 -5.34 -12.63 7.73
N THR A 146 -4.17 -12.09 7.37
CA THR A 146 -2.94 -12.83 7.09
C THR A 146 -1.75 -12.16 7.77
N SER A 147 -0.73 -12.96 8.12
CA SER A 147 0.57 -12.45 8.58
C SER A 147 1.53 -12.14 7.43
N TYR A 148 1.19 -12.54 6.21
CA TYR A 148 2.02 -12.39 5.01
C TYR A 148 1.67 -11.08 4.28
N VAL A 149 2.16 -9.96 4.82
CA VAL A 149 1.96 -8.62 4.25
C VAL A 149 3.30 -8.00 3.87
N PHE A 150 3.38 -7.49 2.64
CA PHE A 150 4.57 -6.90 2.06
C PHE A 150 4.38 -5.39 1.91
N PRO A 151 5.09 -4.56 2.70
CA PRO A 151 5.00 -3.10 2.61
C PRO A 151 5.71 -2.59 1.36
N GLN A 152 5.10 -1.63 0.68
CA GLN A 152 5.60 -1.05 -0.57
C GLN A 152 5.51 0.48 -0.52
N ILE A 153 6.58 1.16 -0.93
CA ILE A 153 6.62 2.60 -1.13
C ILE A 153 7.30 2.87 -2.47
N LEU A 154 6.53 3.39 -3.42
CA LEU A 154 7.03 3.82 -4.72
C LEU A 154 6.91 5.34 -4.83
N LEU A 155 8.01 5.99 -5.21
CA LEU A 155 8.09 7.44 -5.40
C LEU A 155 8.02 7.79 -6.90
N SER A 156 7.86 9.09 -7.19
CA SER A 156 7.92 9.65 -8.56
C SER A 156 9.11 9.09 -9.36
N GLY A 157 8.88 8.70 -10.62
CA GLY A 157 9.91 8.11 -11.47
C GLY A 157 10.30 6.67 -11.10
N SER A 158 9.38 5.94 -10.46
CA SER A 158 9.57 4.54 -10.03
C SER A 158 10.76 4.34 -9.09
N GLN A 159 11.02 5.32 -8.23
CA GLN A 159 12.13 5.29 -7.27
C GLN A 159 11.69 4.64 -5.95
N LEU A 160 12.57 3.86 -5.33
CA LEU A 160 12.35 3.32 -4.00
C LEU A 160 12.59 4.39 -2.93
N ALA A 161 11.76 4.39 -1.89
CA ALA A 161 12.06 5.18 -0.70
C ALA A 161 13.18 4.52 0.12
N SER A 162 14.17 5.31 0.54
CA SER A 162 15.18 4.85 1.51
C SER A 162 14.53 4.49 2.86
N GLU A 163 15.04 3.45 3.52
CA GLU A 163 14.60 2.99 4.84
C GLU A 163 14.73 4.05 5.95
N THR A 164 15.53 5.10 5.73
CA THR A 164 15.60 6.23 6.66
C THR A 164 14.32 7.06 6.70
N HIS A 165 13.48 6.97 5.66
CA HIS A 165 12.27 7.78 5.49
C HIS A 165 10.98 7.06 5.88
N TYR A 166 11.03 5.78 6.27
CA TYR A 166 9.86 5.07 6.73
C TYR A 166 10.19 4.06 7.83
N LYS A 167 9.15 3.49 8.43
CA LYS A 167 9.25 2.36 9.34
C LYS A 167 8.00 1.51 9.26
N VAL A 168 8.13 0.24 9.63
CA VAL A 168 7.02 -0.64 9.92
C VAL A 168 6.99 -0.87 11.44
N SER A 169 5.90 -0.47 12.09
CA SER A 169 5.73 -0.70 13.52
C SER A 169 5.21 -2.11 13.80
N ARG A 170 5.46 -2.61 15.02
CA ARG A 170 5.03 -3.95 15.45
C ARG A 170 3.51 -4.15 15.43
N ASP A 171 2.76 -3.06 15.50
CA ASP A 171 1.29 -3.02 15.47
C ASP A 171 0.71 -2.92 14.03
N GLY A 172 1.54 -3.11 13.00
CA GLY A 172 1.08 -3.27 11.63
C GLY A 172 0.96 -1.98 10.82
N ARG A 173 1.55 -0.86 11.26
CA ARG A 173 1.51 0.40 10.52
C ARG A 173 2.76 0.60 9.67
N LEU A 174 2.57 0.94 8.40
CA LEU A 174 3.60 1.53 7.54
C LEU A 174 3.55 3.05 7.69
N GLN A 175 4.62 3.63 8.23
CA GLN A 175 4.64 5.04 8.63
C GLN A 175 5.82 5.79 8.05
N SER A 176 5.63 7.07 7.76
CA SER A 176 6.74 7.96 7.45
C SER A 176 7.67 8.10 8.65
N ARG A 177 8.95 8.35 8.35
CA ARG A 177 10.01 8.64 9.31
C ARG A 177 10.82 9.82 8.80
N GLY A 178 11.27 10.66 9.72
CA GLY A 178 12.07 11.84 9.37
C GLY A 178 11.21 13.04 8.97
N ARG A 179 11.88 14.09 8.49
CA ARG A 179 11.25 15.40 8.19
C ARG A 179 11.19 15.72 6.70
N THR A 180 11.72 14.84 5.84
CA THR A 180 11.81 15.08 4.40
C THR A 180 10.53 14.63 3.72
N PRO A 181 9.77 15.54 3.07
CA PRO A 181 8.56 15.16 2.37
C PRO A 181 8.85 14.29 1.13
N LEU A 182 8.07 13.24 0.92
CA LEU A 182 8.28 12.26 -0.15
C LEU A 182 7.27 12.45 -1.29
N PRO A 183 7.69 12.48 -2.57
CA PRO A 183 6.79 12.50 -3.72
C PRO A 183 6.22 11.09 -3.98
N VAL A 184 5.24 10.71 -3.18
CA VAL A 184 4.67 9.36 -3.13
C VAL A 184 3.78 9.09 -4.34
N LEU A 185 4.11 8.05 -5.09
CA LEU A 185 3.30 7.53 -6.18
C LEU A 185 2.32 6.46 -5.68
N VAL A 186 2.83 5.50 -4.91
CA VAL A 186 2.07 4.44 -4.26
C VAL A 186 2.63 4.17 -2.86
N LEU A 187 1.75 4.03 -1.86
CA LEU A 187 2.02 3.31 -0.60
C LEU A 187 1.08 2.12 -0.56
N ALA A 188 1.60 0.91 -0.38
CA ALA A 188 0.74 -0.26 -0.25
C ALA A 188 1.18 -1.19 0.87
N LEU A 189 0.21 -1.88 1.45
CA LEU A 189 0.38 -3.07 2.25
C LEU A 189 -0.25 -4.21 1.47
N TYR A 190 0.60 -5.02 0.83
CA TYR A 190 0.18 -6.08 -0.09
C TYR A 190 0.14 -7.42 0.64
N GLY A 191 -1.06 -7.90 0.97
CA GLY A 191 -1.29 -9.14 1.72
C GLY A 191 -1.61 -10.34 0.83
N ARG A 192 -0.97 -11.48 1.11
CA ARG A 192 -1.26 -12.78 0.49
C ARG A 192 -2.03 -13.67 1.47
N VAL A 193 -3.17 -14.21 1.05
CA VAL A 193 -3.97 -15.17 1.85
C VAL A 193 -3.89 -16.53 1.17
N PHE A 194 -2.74 -17.21 1.33
CA PHE A 194 -2.42 -18.44 0.59
C PHE A 194 -3.45 -19.55 0.79
N GLU A 195 -4.09 -19.61 1.96
CA GLU A 195 -5.10 -20.62 2.29
C GLU A 195 -6.40 -20.44 1.50
N ARG A 196 -6.60 -19.26 0.89
CA ARG A 196 -7.75 -18.93 0.03
C ARG A 196 -7.42 -19.00 -1.46
N ASP A 197 -6.19 -19.38 -1.83
CA ASP A 197 -5.87 -19.68 -3.23
C ASP A 197 -6.64 -20.93 -3.69
N PRO A 198 -7.10 -20.99 -4.94
CA PRO A 198 -7.70 -22.21 -5.48
C PRO A 198 -6.73 -23.39 -5.40
N PRO A 199 -7.23 -24.63 -5.19
CA PRO A 199 -6.38 -25.81 -5.20
C PRO A 199 -5.58 -25.87 -6.51
N HIS A 200 -4.27 -26.14 -6.40
CA HIS A 200 -3.49 -26.46 -7.59
C HIS A 200 -4.09 -27.71 -8.25
N LEU A 201 -4.49 -27.59 -9.52
CA LEU A 201 -4.90 -28.72 -10.35
C LEU A 201 -3.71 -29.69 -10.47
N GLY A 202 -3.58 -30.63 -9.53
CA GLY A 202 -2.47 -31.58 -9.47
C GLY A 202 -2.19 -32.25 -8.12
N GLN A 203 -2.71 -31.74 -7.00
CA GLN A 203 -2.65 -32.46 -5.73
C GLN A 203 -3.99 -33.15 -5.48
N GLY A 204 -4.01 -34.47 -5.71
CA GLY A 204 -5.11 -35.34 -5.26
C GLY A 204 -5.25 -35.30 -3.72
N PRO A 205 -6.36 -35.83 -3.17
CA PRO A 205 -6.55 -35.88 -1.73
C PRO A 205 -5.42 -36.73 -1.12
N GLY A 206 -4.67 -36.13 -0.19
CA GLY A 206 -3.71 -36.83 0.65
C GLY A 206 -4.37 -37.76 1.65
#